data_AF-A0A9P9EJG7-F1
#
_entry.id   AF-A0A9P9EJG7-F1
#
_cell.length_a   1.000
_cell.length_b   1.000
_cell.length_c   1.000
_cell.angle_alpha   90.00
_cell.angle_beta   90.00
_cell.angle_gamma   90.00
#
_symmetry.space_group_name_H-M   'P 1'
#
loop_
_entity.id
_entity.type
_entity.pdbx_description
1 polymer ?
#
loop_
_entity_poly.entity_id
_entity_poly.type
_entity_poly.pdbx_seq_one_letter_code
_entity_poly.pdbx_strand_id
1 'polypeptide(L)'
;MDYPPSPYSADEFQKAKAVQIEDEHLKSKIRRLRLLSRILAFALSIAVFVPITLTLHKFLTTKDIYHEVVLPSGQTVTRTAWAKNSKTWPTWMYFLIAGIALLLNLIIIIAYLFGGVKHANRAAYLTTTFTTIVMLGNVGVWIAAATLYRTEKDKNGKSNDLWGWTCSPAAQAIQKEFVAEVDFERFCNVQSVSWYIGLVQAGSALLTIVIWVLVLMRNKSKKRVMKQTRFSVSR
;
A
#
# COMPACT_ATOMS: atom_id res chain seq x y z
N MET A 1 -62.77 12.26 2.66
CA MET A 1 -62.79 12.01 1.20
C MET A 1 -61.41 11.50 0.83
N ASP A 2 -61.22 10.17 0.91
CA ASP A 2 -60.00 9.52 0.46
C ASP A 2 -60.08 9.40 -1.07
N TYR A 3 -59.23 10.15 -1.77
CA TYR A 3 -59.10 10.03 -3.21
C TYR A 3 -58.21 8.80 -3.48
N PRO A 4 -58.66 7.79 -4.25
CA PRO A 4 -57.81 6.65 -4.57
C PRO A 4 -56.58 7.14 -5.33
N PRO A 5 -55.36 6.65 -5.01
CA PRO A 5 -54.16 7.10 -5.70
C PRO A 5 -54.29 6.80 -7.20
N SER A 6 -54.04 7.81 -8.03
CA SER A 6 -53.99 7.68 -9.49
C SER A 6 -53.10 6.49 -9.89
N PRO A 7 -53.53 5.63 -10.84
CA PRO A 7 -52.75 4.47 -11.30
C PRO A 7 -51.32 4.84 -11.71
N TYR A 8 -51.12 6.06 -12.21
CA TYR A 8 -49.83 6.60 -12.63
C TYR A 8 -48.84 6.75 -11.46
N SER A 9 -49.34 7.08 -10.26
CA SER A 9 -48.51 7.28 -9.06
C SER A 9 -48.04 5.96 -8.44
N ALA A 10 -48.84 4.90 -8.56
CA ALA A 10 -48.50 3.58 -8.03
C ALA A 10 -47.37 2.92 -8.84
N ASP A 11 -47.42 3.02 -10.17
CA ASP A 11 -46.38 2.49 -11.06
C ASP A 11 -45.04 3.24 -10.91
N GLU A 12 -45.06 4.57 -10.77
CA GLU A 12 -43.85 5.37 -10.50
C GLU A 12 -43.24 5.02 -9.14
N PHE A 13 -44.07 4.82 -8.11
CA PHE A 13 -43.62 4.41 -6.78
C PHE A 13 -43.03 2.99 -6.78
N GLN A 14 -43.63 2.05 -7.53
CA GLN A 14 -43.06 0.72 -7.71
C GLN A 14 -41.73 0.74 -8.48
N LYS A 15 -41.63 1.50 -9.56
CA LYS A 15 -40.36 1.69 -10.31
C LYS A 15 -39.29 2.33 -9.43
N ALA A 16 -39.64 3.34 -8.63
CA ALA A 16 -38.72 3.98 -7.69
C ALA A 16 -38.23 3.02 -6.59
N LYS A 17 -39.12 2.17 -6.05
CA LYS A 17 -38.75 1.12 -5.09
C LYS A 17 -37.86 0.05 -5.71
N ALA A 18 -38.17 -0.42 -6.92
CA ALA A 18 -37.36 -1.41 -7.63
C ALA A 18 -35.93 -0.88 -7.88
N VAL A 19 -35.81 0.36 -8.35
CA VAL A 19 -34.51 1.04 -8.56
C VAL A 19 -33.77 1.23 -7.23
N GLN A 20 -34.46 1.53 -6.13
CA GLN A 20 -33.84 1.62 -4.80
C GLN A 20 -33.29 0.28 -4.32
N ILE A 21 -34.05 -0.81 -4.45
CA ILE A 21 -33.62 -2.15 -4.04
C ILE A 21 -32.40 -2.61 -4.86
N GLU A 22 -32.40 -2.36 -6.17
CA GLU A 22 -31.23 -2.64 -7.02
C GLU A 22 -30.00 -1.81 -6.61
N ASP A 23 -30.19 -0.52 -6.31
CA ASP A 23 -29.12 0.38 -5.87
C ASP A 23 -28.56 -0.05 -4.49
N GLU A 24 -29.39 -0.56 -3.59
CA GLU A 24 -28.97 -1.13 -2.30
C GLU A 24 -28.16 -2.42 -2.47
N HIS A 25 -28.61 -3.34 -3.34
CA HIS A 25 -27.87 -4.56 -3.68
C HIS A 25 -26.51 -4.22 -4.29
N LEU A 26 -26.46 -3.25 -5.21
CA LEU A 26 -25.22 -2.80 -5.83
C LEU A 26 -24.29 -2.14 -4.81
N LYS A 27 -24.81 -1.29 -3.92
CA LYS A 27 -24.04 -0.67 -2.82
C LYS A 27 -23.45 -1.70 -1.87
N SER A 28 -24.20 -2.74 -1.51
CA SER A 28 -23.72 -3.81 -0.63
C SER A 28 -22.57 -4.59 -1.28
N LYS A 29 -22.71 -4.96 -2.56
CA LYS A 29 -21.64 -5.62 -3.33
C LYS A 29 -20.39 -4.73 -3.42
N ILE A 30 -20.55 -3.45 -3.72
CA ILE A 30 -19.44 -2.48 -3.77
C ILE A 30 -18.75 -2.36 -2.39
N ARG A 31 -19.51 -2.37 -1.30
CA ARG A 31 -18.96 -2.30 0.06
C ARG A 31 -18.12 -3.54 0.40
N ARG A 32 -18.59 -4.74 0.03
CA ARG A 32 -17.84 -6.00 0.20
C ARG A 32 -16.56 -6.03 -0.63
N LEU A 33 -16.64 -5.69 -1.92
CA LEU A 33 -15.47 -5.61 -2.80
C LEU A 33 -14.43 -4.61 -2.29
N ARG A 34 -14.89 -3.44 -1.81
CA ARG A 34 -14.01 -2.44 -1.23
C ARG A 34 -13.32 -2.96 0.04
N LEU A 35 -14.05 -3.67 0.92
CA LEU A 35 -13.46 -4.26 2.12
C LEU A 35 -12.40 -5.31 1.77
N LEU A 36 -12.71 -6.23 0.84
CA LEU A 36 -11.76 -7.25 0.37
C LEU A 36 -10.50 -6.62 -0.22
N SER A 37 -10.65 -5.57 -1.04
CA SER A 37 -9.52 -4.80 -1.58
C SER A 37 -8.67 -4.17 -0.48
N ARG A 38 -9.27 -3.69 0.61
CA ARG A 38 -8.53 -3.11 1.75
C ARG A 38 -7.80 -4.18 2.57
N ILE A 39 -8.42 -5.33 2.80
CA ILE A 39 -7.77 -6.47 3.47
C ILE A 39 -6.56 -6.93 2.64
N LEU A 40 -6.72 -7.05 1.31
CA LEU A 40 -5.63 -7.39 0.42
C LEU A 40 -4.51 -6.35 0.45
N ALA A 41 -4.84 -5.07 0.40
CA ALA A 41 -3.85 -3.98 0.49
C ALA A 41 -3.08 -4.01 1.83
N PHE A 42 -3.75 -4.32 2.93
CA PHE A 42 -3.12 -4.48 4.24
C PHE A 42 -2.19 -5.69 4.27
N ALA A 43 -2.62 -6.84 3.73
CA ALA A 43 -1.79 -8.03 3.63
C ALA A 43 -0.52 -7.78 2.80
N LEU A 44 -0.66 -7.06 1.67
CA LEU A 44 0.49 -6.63 0.85
C LEU A 44 1.42 -5.68 1.64
N SER A 45 0.86 -4.72 2.38
CA SER A 45 1.64 -3.85 3.27
C SER A 45 2.45 -4.64 4.30
N ILE A 46 1.89 -5.69 4.91
CA ILE A 46 2.62 -6.58 5.83
C ILE A 46 3.74 -7.31 5.08
N ALA A 47 3.44 -7.87 3.91
CA ALA A 47 4.39 -8.62 3.11
C ALA A 47 5.58 -7.77 2.63
N VAL A 48 5.42 -6.45 2.53
CA VAL A 48 6.52 -5.50 2.28
C VAL A 48 7.23 -5.11 3.58
N PHE A 49 6.47 -4.77 4.62
CA PHE A 49 7.03 -4.26 5.89
C PHE A 49 7.88 -5.29 6.64
N VAL A 50 7.46 -6.56 6.66
CA VAL A 50 8.16 -7.63 7.39
C VAL A 50 9.60 -7.83 6.87
N PRO A 51 9.85 -8.06 5.57
CA PRO A 51 11.20 -8.14 5.01
C PRO A 51 12.11 -6.95 5.34
N ILE A 52 11.57 -5.72 5.27
CA ILE A 52 12.33 -4.50 5.56
C ILE A 52 12.72 -4.46 7.04
N THR A 53 11.77 -4.80 7.92
CA THR A 53 11.99 -4.88 9.37
C THR A 53 13.04 -5.92 9.71
N LEU A 54 12.97 -7.11 9.11
CA LEU A 54 13.95 -8.17 9.30
C LEU A 54 15.35 -7.74 8.83
N THR A 55 15.44 -7.04 7.70
CA THR A 55 16.70 -6.53 7.16
C THR A 55 17.30 -5.49 8.10
N LEU A 56 16.49 -4.55 8.58
CA LEU A 56 16.93 -3.51 9.53
C LEU A 56 17.36 -4.13 10.86
N HIS A 57 16.56 -5.05 11.41
CA HIS A 57 16.87 -5.76 12.64
C HIS A 57 18.19 -6.51 12.52
N LYS A 58 18.36 -7.32 11.46
CA LYS A 58 19.59 -8.08 11.23
C LYS A 58 20.80 -7.16 11.06
N PHE A 59 20.67 -6.06 10.33
CA PHE A 59 21.73 -5.07 10.23
C PHE A 59 22.13 -4.54 11.60
N LEU A 60 21.16 -4.09 12.40
CA LEU A 60 21.43 -3.54 13.74
C LEU A 60 22.05 -4.56 14.70
N THR A 61 21.70 -5.83 14.60
CA THR A 61 22.25 -6.88 15.48
C THR A 61 23.61 -7.41 15.02
N THR A 62 23.96 -7.28 13.75
CA THR A 62 25.19 -7.89 13.18
C THR A 62 26.23 -6.87 12.74
N LYS A 63 25.91 -5.56 12.74
CA LYS A 63 26.83 -4.49 12.33
C LYS A 63 28.10 -4.40 13.16
N ASP A 64 28.08 -4.91 14.39
CA ASP A 64 29.22 -4.87 15.32
C ASP A 64 29.84 -6.26 15.53
N ILE A 65 29.44 -7.27 14.75
CA ILE A 65 30.05 -8.61 14.78
C ILE A 65 31.18 -8.65 13.76
N TYR A 66 32.37 -9.01 14.24
CA TYR A 66 33.59 -9.06 13.45
C TYR A 66 34.04 -10.50 13.29
N HIS A 67 34.38 -10.87 12.06
CA HIS A 67 35.04 -12.13 11.73
C HIS A 67 36.29 -11.87 10.90
N GLU A 68 37.24 -12.78 10.99
CA GLU A 68 38.41 -12.79 10.13
C GLU A 68 38.02 -13.40 8.77
N VAL A 69 38.26 -12.64 7.71
CA VAL A 69 37.91 -13.05 6.35
C VAL A 69 39.17 -13.05 5.50
N VAL A 70 39.37 -14.13 4.75
CA VAL A 70 40.46 -14.23 3.78
C VAL A 70 39.98 -13.66 2.45
N LEU A 71 40.55 -12.52 2.03
CA LEU A 71 40.22 -11.92 0.74
C LEU A 71 40.78 -12.77 -0.41
N PRO A 72 40.25 -12.60 -1.64
CA PRO A 72 40.84 -13.20 -2.84
C PRO A 72 42.32 -12.85 -3.07
N SER A 73 42.81 -11.76 -2.46
CA SER A 73 44.22 -11.35 -2.47
C SER A 73 45.11 -12.16 -1.50
N GLY A 74 44.55 -13.11 -0.75
CA GLY A 74 45.24 -13.90 0.28
C GLY A 74 45.44 -13.16 1.61
N GLN A 75 45.00 -11.91 1.72
CA GLN A 75 45.10 -11.13 2.95
C GLN A 75 43.94 -11.45 3.88
N THR A 76 44.25 -11.80 5.13
CA THR A 76 43.26 -11.88 6.21
C THR A 76 42.95 -10.48 6.72
N VAL A 77 41.68 -10.11 6.74
CA VAL A 77 41.22 -8.85 7.34
C VAL A 77 40.08 -9.12 8.30
N THR A 78 40.07 -8.40 9.41
CA THR A 78 38.93 -8.37 10.33
C THR A 78 37.89 -7.40 9.80
N ARG A 79 36.69 -7.88 9.51
CA ARG A 79 35.58 -7.06 9.01
C ARG A 79 34.25 -7.55 9.53
N THR A 80 33.21 -6.75 9.32
CA THR A 80 31.83 -7.13 9.60
C THR A 80 31.16 -7.68 8.33
N ALA A 81 29.96 -8.24 8.50
CA ALA A 81 29.11 -8.76 7.42
C ALA A 81 28.76 -7.70 6.36
N TRP A 82 28.88 -6.41 6.70
CA TRP A 82 28.40 -5.30 5.89
C TRP A 82 29.54 -4.57 5.18
N ALA A 83 29.20 -3.86 4.10
CA ALA A 83 30.17 -3.02 3.39
C ALA A 83 30.70 -1.90 4.30
N LYS A 84 31.99 -1.56 4.16
CA LYS A 84 32.58 -0.41 4.84
C LYS A 84 31.85 0.87 4.40
N ASN A 85 31.37 1.66 5.35
CA ASN A 85 30.55 2.86 5.11
C ASN A 85 29.24 2.56 4.35
N SER A 86 28.57 1.45 4.70
CA SER A 86 27.25 1.13 4.16
C SER A 86 26.27 2.29 4.35
N LYS A 87 25.59 2.69 3.28
CA LYS A 87 24.53 3.70 3.33
C LYS A 87 23.25 3.07 3.88
N THR A 88 22.88 3.43 5.10
CA THR A 88 21.72 2.87 5.80
C THR A 88 20.44 3.70 5.65
N TRP A 89 20.58 4.97 5.25
CA TRP A 89 19.45 5.89 5.12
C TRP A 89 18.33 5.39 4.19
N PRO A 90 18.61 4.76 3.02
CA PRO A 90 17.56 4.20 2.17
C PRO A 90 16.69 3.17 2.90
N THR A 91 17.30 2.29 3.70
CA THR A 91 16.60 1.26 4.47
C THR A 91 15.73 1.88 5.56
N TRP A 92 16.22 2.87 6.30
CA TRP A 92 15.45 3.56 7.34
C TRP A 92 14.23 4.27 6.78
N MET A 93 14.41 4.97 5.67
CA MET A 93 13.32 5.68 5.03
C MET A 93 12.30 4.68 4.43
N TYR A 94 12.75 3.59 3.80
CA TYR A 94 11.82 2.57 3.29
C TYR A 94 11.05 1.87 4.42
N PHE A 95 11.69 1.64 5.57
CA PHE A 95 11.04 1.15 6.79
C PHE A 95 9.95 2.12 7.29
N LEU A 96 10.23 3.41 7.37
CA LEU A 96 9.26 4.43 7.78
C LEU A 96 8.07 4.50 6.82
N ILE A 97 8.35 4.51 5.53
CA ILE A 97 7.37 4.53 4.44
C ILE A 97 6.45 3.30 4.52
N ALA A 98 7.02 2.10 4.63
CA ALA A 98 6.26 0.87 4.76
C ALA A 98 5.46 0.81 6.08
N GLY A 99 6.03 1.31 7.19
CA GLY A 99 5.36 1.40 8.48
C GLY A 99 4.16 2.33 8.46
N ILE A 100 4.28 3.53 7.87
CA ILE A 100 3.16 4.45 7.68
C ILE A 100 2.07 3.79 6.82
N ALA A 101 2.44 3.19 5.69
CA ALA A 101 1.47 2.51 4.82
C ALA A 101 0.72 1.39 5.56
N LEU A 102 1.43 0.60 6.37
CA LEU A 102 0.84 -0.45 7.20
C LEU A 102 -0.13 0.11 8.24
N LEU A 103 0.28 1.14 8.99
CA LEU A 103 -0.56 1.79 9.99
C LEU A 103 -1.83 2.38 9.38
N LEU A 104 -1.71 3.04 8.22
CA LEU A 104 -2.87 3.62 7.55
C LEU A 104 -3.86 2.54 7.08
N ASN A 105 -3.37 1.42 6.52
CA ASN A 105 -4.23 0.30 6.14
C ASN A 105 -4.86 -0.38 7.37
N LEU A 106 -4.14 -0.49 8.48
CA LEU A 106 -4.66 -1.00 9.74
C LEU A 106 -5.80 -0.14 10.29
N ILE A 107 -5.62 1.19 10.34
CA ILE A 107 -6.66 2.12 10.82
C ILE A 107 -7.93 1.98 9.96
N ILE A 108 -7.78 1.82 8.64
CA ILE A 108 -8.94 1.58 7.75
C ILE A 108 -9.66 0.30 8.13
N ILE A 109 -8.96 -0.83 8.31
CA ILE A 109 -9.57 -2.11 8.67
C ILE A 109 -10.29 -2.00 10.03
N ILE A 110 -9.65 -1.40 11.02
CA ILE A 110 -10.26 -1.14 12.34
C ILE A 110 -11.54 -0.31 12.16
N ALA A 111 -11.50 0.79 11.40
CA ALA A 111 -12.68 1.59 11.13
C ALA A 111 -13.82 0.80 10.45
N TYR A 112 -13.50 -0.20 9.61
CA TYR A 112 -14.49 -1.09 9.01
C TYR A 112 -15.07 -2.09 10.01
N LEU A 113 -14.26 -2.65 10.91
CA LEU A 113 -14.68 -3.63 11.92
C LEU A 113 -15.54 -3.00 13.02
N PHE A 114 -15.13 -1.83 13.51
CA PHE A 114 -15.83 -1.12 14.60
C PHE A 114 -16.94 -0.18 14.11
N GLY A 115 -17.05 0.04 12.80
CA GLY A 115 -17.92 1.08 12.21
C GLY A 115 -19.43 0.81 12.20
N GLY A 116 -19.90 -0.43 12.40
CA GLY A 116 -21.34 -0.77 12.47
C GLY A 116 -22.23 -0.33 11.29
N VAL A 117 -23.49 -0.78 11.26
CA VAL A 117 -24.50 -0.34 10.26
C VAL A 117 -25.11 1.03 10.65
N LYS A 118 -25.19 1.32 11.95
CA LYS A 118 -25.89 2.51 12.49
C LYS A 118 -25.10 3.82 12.39
N HIS A 119 -23.78 3.77 12.17
CA HIS A 119 -22.94 4.97 11.93
C HIS A 119 -22.65 5.22 10.44
N ALA A 120 -23.20 4.39 9.54
CA ALA A 120 -22.89 4.37 8.11
C ALA A 120 -23.11 5.72 7.40
N ASN A 121 -24.05 6.57 7.84
CA ASN A 121 -24.31 7.87 7.20
C ASN A 121 -23.35 8.99 7.63
N ARG A 122 -22.79 8.96 8.86
CA ARG A 122 -21.75 9.92 9.30
C ARG A 122 -20.35 9.41 8.95
N ALA A 123 -20.17 8.09 8.97
CA ALA A 123 -19.00 7.40 8.45
C ALA A 123 -18.84 7.62 6.95
N ALA A 124 -19.90 7.71 6.14
CA ALA A 124 -19.76 7.97 4.70
C ALA A 124 -18.93 9.23 4.37
N TYR A 125 -19.00 10.29 5.18
CA TYR A 125 -18.19 11.50 4.98
C TYR A 125 -16.78 11.37 5.58
N LEU A 126 -16.68 10.91 6.83
CA LEU A 126 -15.40 10.72 7.53
C LEU A 126 -14.54 9.61 6.88
N THR A 127 -15.13 8.46 6.57
CA THR A 127 -14.51 7.38 5.82
C THR A 127 -14.07 7.85 4.44
N THR A 128 -14.84 8.69 3.72
CA THR A 128 -14.40 9.15 2.38
C THR A 128 -13.21 10.09 2.46
N THR A 129 -13.23 11.08 3.35
CA THR A 129 -12.11 12.03 3.51
C THR A 129 -10.86 11.34 4.06
N PHE A 130 -11.02 10.52 5.10
CA PHE A 130 -9.92 9.74 5.67
C PHE A 130 -9.32 8.75 4.66
N THR A 131 -10.17 8.02 3.94
CA THR A 131 -9.73 7.10 2.87
C THR A 131 -8.98 7.86 1.78
N THR A 132 -9.40 9.07 1.43
CA THR A 132 -8.74 9.90 0.41
C THR A 132 -7.36 10.37 0.88
N ILE A 133 -7.24 10.85 2.11
CA ILE A 133 -5.96 11.29 2.69
C ILE A 133 -4.98 10.10 2.75
N VAL A 134 -5.43 8.95 3.25
CA VAL A 134 -4.62 7.74 3.32
C VAL A 134 -4.14 7.28 1.95
N MET A 135 -5.02 7.35 0.96
CA MET A 135 -4.74 6.94 -0.40
C MET A 135 -3.71 7.86 -1.09
N LEU A 136 -3.80 9.16 -0.86
CA LEU A 136 -2.79 10.13 -1.31
C LEU A 136 -1.44 9.90 -0.60
N GLY A 137 -1.47 9.66 0.72
CA GLY A 137 -0.27 9.34 1.49
C GLY A 137 0.43 8.08 1.01
N ASN A 138 -0.34 7.02 0.74
CA ASN A 138 0.19 5.75 0.23
C ASN A 138 0.86 5.93 -1.15
N VAL A 139 0.31 6.76 -2.03
CA VAL A 139 0.93 7.04 -3.33
C VAL A 139 2.20 7.88 -3.21
N GLY A 140 2.22 8.90 -2.35
CA GLY A 140 3.45 9.67 -2.09
C GLY A 140 4.58 8.76 -1.59
N VAL A 141 4.24 7.84 -0.69
CA VAL A 141 5.11 6.76 -0.17
C VAL A 141 5.70 5.91 -1.29
N TRP A 142 4.88 5.42 -2.22
CA TRP A 142 5.35 4.57 -3.33
C TRP A 142 6.16 5.34 -4.39
N ILE A 143 5.82 6.60 -4.66
CA ILE A 143 6.62 7.45 -5.57
C ILE A 143 8.02 7.69 -4.98
N ALA A 144 8.10 7.99 -3.68
CA ALA A 144 9.38 8.13 -2.99
C ALA A 144 10.18 6.83 -3.10
N ALA A 145 9.58 5.68 -2.75
CA ALA A 145 10.25 4.38 -2.85
C ALA A 145 10.80 4.08 -4.26
N ALA A 146 10.01 4.32 -5.32
CA ALA A 146 10.42 4.11 -6.70
C ALA A 146 11.57 5.04 -7.14
N THR A 147 11.50 6.31 -6.75
CA THR A 147 12.54 7.31 -7.04
C THR A 147 13.87 6.91 -6.38
N LEU A 148 13.79 6.41 -5.15
CA LEU A 148 14.97 6.05 -4.36
C LEU A 148 15.62 4.75 -4.82
N TYR A 149 14.81 3.75 -5.18
CA TYR A 149 15.33 2.54 -5.81
C TYR A 149 16.10 2.86 -7.10
N ARG A 150 15.57 3.74 -7.95
CA ARG A 150 16.24 4.14 -9.20
C ARG A 150 17.51 4.96 -8.95
N THR A 151 17.51 5.82 -7.93
CA THR A 151 18.64 6.74 -7.65
C THR A 151 19.81 6.03 -6.96
N GLU A 152 19.55 5.03 -6.13
CA GLU A 152 20.61 4.31 -5.42
C GLU A 152 21.10 3.06 -6.16
N LYS A 153 20.29 2.45 -7.04
CA LYS A 153 20.72 1.31 -7.88
C LYS A 153 21.78 1.68 -8.94
N ASP A 154 21.81 2.93 -9.41
CA ASP A 154 22.65 3.36 -10.55
C ASP A 154 23.95 4.10 -10.16
N LYS A 155 24.35 4.14 -8.87
CA LYS A 155 25.62 4.78 -8.47
C LYS A 155 26.83 3.86 -8.71
N ASN A 156 27.32 3.86 -9.95
CA ASN A 156 28.67 3.43 -10.35
C ASN A 156 29.02 1.95 -10.09
N GLY A 157 28.06 1.02 -10.14
CA GLY A 157 28.32 -0.42 -10.02
C GLY A 157 28.86 -0.88 -8.65
N LYS A 158 28.88 0.02 -7.65
CA LYS A 158 29.17 -0.28 -6.25
C LYS A 158 27.91 -0.07 -5.43
N SER A 159 27.17 -1.15 -5.23
CA SER A 159 26.03 -1.19 -4.33
C SER A 159 26.51 -1.09 -2.88
N ASN A 160 26.62 0.15 -2.40
CA ASN A 160 27.01 0.47 -1.02
C ASN A 160 25.81 0.60 -0.08
N ASP A 161 24.59 0.46 -0.58
CA ASP A 161 23.39 0.32 0.23
C ASP A 161 23.26 -1.12 0.74
N LEU A 162 22.51 -1.30 1.83
CA LEU A 162 22.34 -2.63 2.45
C LEU A 162 21.79 -3.66 1.47
N TRP A 163 20.88 -3.26 0.58
CA TRP A 163 20.16 -4.18 -0.30
C TRP A 163 21.03 -4.62 -1.47
N GLY A 164 21.66 -3.64 -2.11
CA GLY A 164 22.62 -3.90 -3.16
C GLY A 164 23.83 -4.69 -2.66
N TRP A 165 24.28 -4.46 -1.43
CA TRP A 165 25.38 -5.24 -0.82
C TRP A 165 24.98 -6.69 -0.62
N THR A 166 23.80 -6.95 -0.03
CA THR A 166 23.31 -8.32 0.23
C THR A 166 23.27 -9.19 -1.03
N CYS A 167 22.91 -8.62 -2.18
CA CYS A 167 22.88 -9.35 -3.45
C CYS A 167 24.21 -9.32 -4.23
N SER A 168 25.27 -8.73 -3.69
CA SER A 168 26.54 -8.55 -4.42
C SER A 168 27.43 -9.80 -4.38
N PRO A 169 28.29 -10.01 -5.40
CA PRO A 169 29.30 -11.06 -5.37
C PRO A 169 30.28 -10.93 -4.19
N ALA A 170 30.51 -9.70 -3.71
CA ALA A 170 31.40 -9.45 -2.58
C ALA A 170 30.82 -9.94 -1.24
N ALA A 171 29.49 -9.86 -1.06
CA ALA A 171 28.82 -10.45 0.10
C ALA A 171 28.80 -11.99 0.02
N GLN A 172 28.58 -12.54 -1.18
CA GLN A 172 28.66 -13.98 -1.45
C GLN A 172 30.05 -14.55 -1.14
N ALA A 173 31.12 -13.82 -1.47
CA ALA A 173 32.49 -14.26 -1.20
C ALA A 173 32.83 -14.42 0.29
N ILE A 174 32.13 -13.70 1.17
CA ILE A 174 32.31 -13.73 2.63
C ILE A 174 31.22 -14.54 3.35
N GLN A 175 30.34 -15.21 2.60
CA GLN A 175 29.17 -15.92 3.15
C GLN A 175 29.57 -17.03 4.13
N LYS A 176 30.69 -17.73 3.89
CA LYS A 176 31.13 -18.86 4.71
C LYS A 176 31.51 -18.42 6.14
N GLU A 177 32.05 -17.22 6.30
CA GLU A 177 32.44 -16.65 7.59
C GLU A 177 31.25 -16.08 8.38
N PHE A 178 30.17 -15.67 7.70
CA PHE A 178 29.01 -15.02 8.31
C PHE A 178 27.72 -15.86 8.27
N VAL A 179 27.80 -17.15 7.93
CA VAL A 179 26.61 -18.01 7.74
C VAL A 179 25.75 -18.14 9.00
N ALA A 180 26.35 -18.05 10.19
CA ALA A 180 25.63 -18.11 11.46
C ALA A 180 24.82 -16.82 11.74
N GLU A 181 25.29 -15.68 11.24
CA GLU A 181 24.72 -14.37 11.49
C GLU A 181 23.76 -13.93 10.38
N VAL A 182 24.18 -14.08 9.12
CA VAL A 182 23.51 -13.58 7.91
C VAL A 182 23.65 -14.55 6.74
N ASP A 183 22.51 -15.00 6.22
CA ASP A 183 22.42 -15.75 4.97
C ASP A 183 22.12 -14.77 3.82
N PHE A 184 23.15 -14.28 3.14
CA PHE A 184 23.01 -13.27 2.09
C PHE A 184 22.16 -13.75 0.92
N GLU A 185 22.21 -15.04 0.56
CA GLU A 185 21.40 -15.59 -0.52
C GLU A 185 19.91 -15.55 -0.18
N ARG A 186 19.54 -16.06 1.00
CA ARG A 186 18.15 -16.03 1.46
C ARG A 186 17.64 -14.61 1.62
N PHE A 187 18.45 -13.71 2.18
CA PHE A 187 18.08 -12.31 2.34
C PHE A 187 17.92 -11.60 0.98
N CYS A 188 18.79 -11.88 0.01
CA CYS A 188 18.67 -11.32 -1.34
C CYS A 188 17.35 -11.75 -2.02
N ASN A 189 16.97 -13.03 -1.88
CA ASN A 189 15.72 -13.54 -2.43
C ASN A 189 14.49 -12.88 -1.76
N VAL A 190 14.46 -12.84 -0.42
CA VAL A 190 13.36 -12.21 0.34
C VAL A 190 13.21 -10.73 -0.02
N GLN A 191 14.31 -9.98 -0.13
CA GLN A 191 14.28 -8.57 -0.54
C GLN A 191 13.82 -8.39 -1.99
N SER A 192 14.25 -9.26 -2.91
CA SER A 192 13.82 -9.23 -4.31
C SER A 192 12.33 -9.50 -4.46
N VAL A 193 11.80 -10.50 -3.74
CA VAL A 193 10.36 -10.80 -3.71
C VAL A 193 9.58 -9.62 -3.09
N SER A 194 10.08 -9.06 -1.99
CA SER A 194 9.46 -7.89 -1.34
C SER A 194 9.36 -6.69 -2.29
N TRP A 195 10.39 -6.45 -3.11
CA TRP A 195 10.37 -5.41 -4.14
C TRP A 195 9.25 -5.63 -5.17
N TYR A 196 9.09 -6.84 -5.71
CA TYR A 196 8.02 -7.15 -6.66
C TYR A 196 6.63 -6.99 -6.05
N ILE A 197 6.45 -7.45 -4.80
CA ILE A 197 5.20 -7.26 -4.05
C ILE A 197 4.91 -5.76 -3.90
N GLY A 198 5.94 -4.96 -3.62
CA GLY A 198 5.80 -3.51 -3.53
C GLY A 198 5.34 -2.85 -4.83
N LEU A 199 5.85 -3.30 -5.98
CA LEU A 199 5.38 -2.83 -7.29
C LEU A 199 3.91 -3.16 -7.54
N VAL A 200 3.49 -4.38 -7.21
CA VAL A 200 2.07 -4.79 -7.30
C VAL A 200 1.21 -3.94 -6.39
N GLN A 201 1.68 -3.67 -5.17
CA GLN A 201 0.97 -2.83 -4.22
C GLN A 201 0.82 -1.39 -4.74
N ALA A 202 1.88 -0.80 -5.28
CA ALA A 202 1.86 0.53 -5.91
C ALA A 202 0.86 0.58 -7.09
N GLY A 203 0.88 -0.44 -7.97
CA GLY A 203 -0.06 -0.56 -9.08
C GLY A 203 -1.51 -0.65 -8.62
N SER A 204 -1.79 -1.43 -7.56
CA SER A 204 -3.14 -1.53 -6.98
C SER A 204 -3.63 -0.20 -6.40
N ALA A 205 -2.73 0.57 -5.79
CA ALA A 205 -3.03 1.88 -5.23
C ALA A 205 -3.38 2.88 -6.35
N LEU A 206 -2.63 2.85 -7.46
CA LEU A 206 -2.90 3.68 -8.63
C LEU A 206 -4.26 3.35 -9.26
N LEU A 207 -4.58 2.08 -9.45
CA LEU A 207 -5.89 1.66 -9.98
C LEU A 207 -7.04 2.15 -9.09
N THR A 208 -6.84 2.09 -7.77
CA THR A 208 -7.80 2.62 -6.80
C THR A 208 -8.01 4.13 -6.98
N ILE A 209 -6.96 4.90 -7.31
CA ILE A 209 -7.06 6.34 -7.65
C ILE A 209 -7.92 6.57 -8.87
N VAL A 210 -7.63 5.85 -9.95
CA VAL A 210 -8.40 5.98 -11.20
C VAL A 210 -9.88 5.73 -10.93
N ILE A 211 -10.22 4.65 -10.22
CA ILE A 211 -11.60 4.32 -9.88
C ILE A 211 -12.25 5.43 -9.04
N TRP A 212 -11.55 5.95 -8.03
CA TRP A 212 -12.07 7.01 -7.18
C TRP A 212 -12.34 8.31 -7.97
N VAL A 213 -11.42 8.70 -8.86
CA VAL A 213 -11.60 9.86 -9.75
C VAL A 213 -12.82 9.69 -10.66
N LEU A 214 -12.98 8.53 -11.29
CA LEU A 214 -14.13 8.22 -12.13
C LEU A 214 -15.46 8.29 -11.36
N VAL A 215 -15.49 7.77 -10.13
CA VAL A 215 -16.68 7.86 -9.25
C VAL A 215 -17.00 9.31 -8.89
N LEU A 216 -15.99 10.14 -8.59
CA LEU A 216 -16.20 11.56 -8.33
C LEU A 216 -16.72 12.30 -9.56
N MET A 217 -16.18 12.04 -10.74
CA MET A 217 -16.65 12.63 -12.00
C MET A 217 -18.10 12.25 -12.28
N ARG A 218 -18.48 10.98 -12.07
CA ARG A 218 -19.86 10.50 -12.21
C ARG A 218 -20.81 11.20 -11.23
N ASN A 219 -20.43 11.32 -9.96
CA ASN A 219 -21.25 11.97 -8.94
C ASN A 219 -21.42 13.47 -9.21
N LYS A 220 -20.37 14.16 -9.69
CA LYS A 220 -20.47 15.56 -10.15
C LYS A 220 -21.41 15.69 -11.34
N SER A 221 -21.36 14.77 -12.31
CA SER A 221 -22.23 14.77 -13.48
C SER A 221 -23.71 14.54 -13.11
N LYS A 222 -24.00 13.56 -12.25
CA LYS A 222 -25.36 13.33 -11.71
C LYS A 222 -25.92 14.56 -11.00
N LYS A 223 -25.10 15.24 -10.18
CA LYS A 223 -25.52 16.48 -9.49
C LYS A 223 -25.84 17.61 -10.48
N ARG A 224 -25.12 17.72 -11.60
CA ARG A 224 -25.41 18.72 -12.65
C ARG A 224 -26.74 18.42 -13.35
N VAL A 225 -26.97 17.16 -13.72
CA VAL A 225 -28.23 16.73 -14.36
C VAL A 225 -29.43 16.95 -13.42
N MET A 226 -29.36 16.50 -12.15
CA MET A 226 -30.42 16.76 -11.17
C MET A 226 -30.71 18.25 -10.97
N LYS A 227 -29.66 19.09 -10.97
CA LYS A 227 -29.84 20.55 -10.85
C LYS A 227 -30.57 21.09 -12.07
N GLN A 228 -30.23 20.66 -13.28
CA GLN A 228 -30.91 21.06 -14.53
C GLN A 228 -32.37 20.58 -14.60
N THR A 229 -32.66 19.33 -14.22
CA THR A 229 -34.03 18.80 -14.20
C THR A 229 -34.92 19.50 -13.16
N ARG A 230 -34.37 19.91 -12.01
CA ARG A 230 -35.12 20.72 -11.03
C ARG A 230 -35.50 22.10 -11.56
N PHE A 231 -34.63 22.71 -12.37
CA PHE A 231 -34.92 23.99 -13.02
C PHE A 231 -35.92 23.88 -14.18
N SER A 232 -36.04 22.72 -14.83
CA SER A 232 -37.01 22.52 -15.91
C SER A 232 -38.42 22.18 -15.42
N VAL A 233 -38.57 21.61 -14.22
CA VAL A 233 -39.88 21.27 -13.62
C VAL A 233 -40.53 22.47 -12.91
N SER A 234 -39.75 23.49 -12.56
CA SER A 234 -40.23 24.71 -11.90
C SER A 234 -40.73 25.80 -12.86
N ARG A 235 -40.80 25.51 -14.16
CA ARG A 235 -41.20 26.43 -15.23
C ARG A 235 -42.37 25.82 -15.98
#